data_AF-A0A1X9YVL1-F1
#
_entry.id   AF-A0A1X9YVL1-F1
#
_cell.length_a   1.000
_cell.length_b   1.000
_cell.length_c   1.000
_cell.angle_alpha   90.00
_cell.angle_beta   90.00
_cell.angle_gamma   90.00
#
_symmetry.space_group_name_H-M   'P 1'
#
loop_
_entity.id
_entity.type
_entity.pdbx_description
1 polymer ?
#
loop_
_entity_poly.entity_id
_entity_poly.type
_entity_poly.pdbx_seq_one_letter_code
_entity_poly.pdbx_strand_id
1 'polypeptide(L)'
;MAESIIATRSYSFALRIIKLYKHLTQEQREFILAKQVLRSGTSIGANVEEALGGQSKADFRHKLSMALKEARETSYWLRLLKDSDYIKPDAFNSIHGESEELIKILKSIILTSQQKENNS
;
A
#
# COMPACT_ATOMS: atom_id res chain seq x y z
N MET A 1 9.15 6.85 -21.37
CA MET A 1 8.15 7.14 -20.32
C MET A 1 8.62 6.42 -19.09
N ALA A 2 9.04 7.14 -18.05
CA ALA A 2 9.32 6.51 -16.77
C ALA A 2 8.04 5.80 -16.34
N GLU A 3 8.07 4.48 -16.19
CA GLU A 3 7.04 3.82 -15.40
C GLU A 3 6.82 4.65 -14.14
N SER A 4 5.55 4.96 -13.85
CA SER A 4 5.20 5.70 -12.65
C SER A 4 5.83 4.97 -11.47
N ILE A 5 6.85 5.55 -10.84
CA ILE A 5 7.63 4.88 -9.77
C ILE A 5 6.68 4.31 -8.71
N ILE A 6 5.58 5.02 -8.42
CA ILE A 6 4.56 4.54 -7.49
C ILE A 6 3.84 3.28 -7.97
N ALA A 7 3.60 3.10 -9.27
CA ALA A 7 3.00 1.88 -9.83
C ALA A 7 3.94 0.67 -9.69
N THR A 8 5.19 0.81 -10.12
CA THR A 8 6.19 -0.29 -10.00
C THR A 8 6.40 -0.69 -8.53
N ARG A 9 6.46 0.30 -7.63
CA ARG A 9 6.63 0.05 -6.19
C ARG A 9 5.39 -0.57 -5.55
N SER A 10 4.20 -0.07 -5.84
CA SER A 10 2.96 -0.61 -5.26
C SER A 10 2.66 -2.03 -5.77
N TYR A 11 2.98 -2.32 -7.03
CA TYR A 11 2.87 -3.67 -7.60
C TYR A 11 3.84 -4.65 -6.93
N SER A 12 5.10 -4.24 -6.78
CA SER A 12 6.11 -5.07 -6.09
C SER A 12 5.72 -5.34 -4.64
N PHE A 13 5.19 -4.32 -3.95
CA PHE A 13 4.67 -4.45 -2.60
C PHE A 13 3.46 -5.40 -2.52
N ALA A 14 2.53 -5.33 -3.47
CA ALA A 14 1.39 -6.26 -3.54
C ALA A 14 1.85 -7.73 -3.66
N LEU A 15 2.89 -8.01 -4.45
CA LEU A 15 3.49 -9.35 -4.52
C LEU A 15 4.08 -9.80 -3.18
N ARG A 16 4.69 -8.89 -2.41
CA ARG A 16 5.19 -9.19 -1.06
C ARG A 16 4.04 -9.48 -0.09
N ILE A 17 2.94 -8.75 -0.17
CA ILE A 17 1.73 -8.98 0.63
C ILE A 17 1.12 -10.35 0.31
N ILE A 18 1.08 -10.76 -0.96
CA ILE A 18 0.64 -12.10 -1.36
C ILE A 18 1.54 -13.19 -0.75
N LYS A 19 2.86 -12.98 -0.73
CA LYS A 19 3.79 -13.91 -0.08
C LYS A 19 3.57 -13.98 1.43
N LEU A 20 3.37 -12.83 2.09
CA LEU A 20 3.03 -12.77 3.52
C LEU A 20 1.73 -13.53 3.81
N TYR A 21 0.68 -13.32 3.01
CA TYR A 21 -0.59 -14.03 3.16
C TYR A 21 -0.41 -15.56 3.09
N LYS A 22 0.39 -16.06 2.14
CA LYS A 22 0.71 -17.49 2.04
C LYS A 22 1.42 -17.99 3.30
N HIS A 23 2.42 -17.26 3.80
CA HIS A 23 3.11 -17.62 5.03
C HIS A 23 2.16 -17.68 6.23
N LEU A 24 1.33 -16.65 6.45
CA LEU A 24 0.37 -16.61 7.55
C LEU A 24 -0.62 -17.78 7.51
N THR A 25 -1.17 -18.09 6.34
CA THR A 25 -2.20 -19.14 6.21
C THR A 25 -1.64 -20.56 6.21
N GLN A 26 -0.44 -20.76 5.65
CA GLN A 26 0.14 -22.10 5.49
C GLN A 26 0.98 -22.51 6.70
N GLU A 27 1.77 -21.59 7.24
CA GLU A 27 2.69 -21.87 8.36
C GLU A 27 2.06 -21.49 9.70
N GLN A 28 1.50 -20.29 9.82
CA GLN A 28 0.96 -19.79 11.09
C GLN A 28 -0.49 -20.19 11.35
N ARG A 29 -1.20 -20.71 10.33
CA ARG A 29 -2.64 -21.01 10.38
C ARG A 29 -3.49 -19.80 10.81
N GLU A 30 -3.04 -18.59 10.50
CA GLU A 30 -3.79 -17.35 10.70
C GLU A 30 -4.52 -17.00 9.40
N PHE A 31 -5.83 -16.76 9.49
CA PHE A 31 -6.68 -16.53 8.32
C PHE A 31 -7.41 -15.18 8.33
N ILE A 32 -7.63 -14.59 9.50
CA ILE A 32 -8.49 -13.43 9.66
C ILE A 32 -7.70 -12.15 9.37
N LEU A 33 -6.57 -11.96 10.07
CA LEU A 33 -5.67 -10.83 9.86
C LEU A 33 -4.97 -10.95 8.49
N ALA A 34 -4.65 -12.17 8.06
CA ALA A 34 -4.09 -12.49 6.76
C ALA A 34 -5.00 -11.97 5.64
N LYS A 35 -6.32 -12.18 5.75
CA LYS A 35 -7.28 -11.67 4.77
C LYS A 35 -7.37 -10.15 4.79
N GLN A 36 -7.30 -9.52 5.97
CA GLN A 36 -7.33 -8.06 6.08
C GLN A 36 -6.10 -7.40 5.47
N VAL A 37 -4.89 -7.89 5.78
CA VAL A 37 -3.64 -7.37 5.22
C VAL A 37 -3.53 -7.67 3.72
N LEU A 38 -4.02 -8.82 3.26
CA LEU A 38 -4.07 -9.15 1.83
C LEU A 38 -4.92 -8.13 1.08
N ARG A 39 -6.17 -7.94 1.50
CA ARG A 39 -7.11 -7.02 0.85
C ARG A 39 -6.54 -5.61 0.80
N SER A 40 -6.16 -5.06 1.96
CA SER A 40 -5.67 -3.69 2.05
C SER A 40 -4.35 -3.51 1.27
N GLY A 41 -3.39 -4.41 1.45
CA GLY A 41 -2.07 -4.31 0.81
C GLY A 41 -2.12 -4.40 -0.72
N THR A 42 -2.96 -5.27 -1.29
CA THR A 42 -3.12 -5.34 -2.76
C THR A 42 -3.96 -4.19 -3.31
N SER A 43 -4.87 -3.62 -2.52
CA SER A 43 -5.72 -2.50 -2.94
C SER A 43 -4.95 -1.21 -3.16
N ILE A 44 -3.75 -1.06 -2.56
CA ILE A 44 -2.86 0.09 -2.80
C ILE A 44 -2.50 0.16 -4.29
N GLY A 45 -1.99 -0.94 -4.85
CA GLY A 45 -1.61 -1.00 -6.27
C GLY A 45 -2.81 -0.83 -7.19
N ALA A 46 -3.94 -1.49 -6.88
CA ALA A 46 -5.17 -1.36 -7.68
C ALA A 46 -5.64 0.10 -7.79
N ASN A 47 -5.68 0.84 -6.67
CA ASN A 47 -6.07 2.25 -6.69
C ASN A 47 -5.03 3.14 -7.40
N VAL A 48 -3.74 2.78 -7.38
CA VAL A 48 -2.71 3.50 -8.15
C VAL A 48 -2.91 3.31 -9.65
N GLU A 49 -3.18 2.09 -10.11
CA GLU A 49 -3.49 1.81 -11.52
C GLU A 49 -4.75 2.56 -11.98
N GLU A 50 -5.82 2.54 -11.15
CA GLU A 50 -7.03 3.32 -11.43
C GLU A 50 -6.75 4.83 -11.50
N ALA A 51 -5.90 5.36 -10.61
CA ALA A 51 -5.52 6.77 -10.67
C ALA A 51 -4.84 7.12 -11.99
N LEU A 52 -3.91 6.27 -12.45
CA LEU A 52 -3.16 6.49 -13.69
C LEU A 52 -4.03 6.40 -14.95
N GLY A 53 -5.11 5.63 -14.92
CA GLY A 53 -6.15 5.59 -15.95
C GLY A 53 -7.26 6.63 -15.81
N GLY A 54 -7.22 7.48 -14.78
CA GLY A 54 -8.26 8.43 -14.43
C GLY A 54 -8.46 9.54 -15.47
N GLN A 55 -9.70 10.03 -15.58
CA GLN A 55 -10.09 11.00 -16.62
C GLN A 55 -9.88 12.46 -16.20
N SER A 56 -9.61 12.73 -14.92
CA SER A 56 -9.42 14.09 -14.42
C SER A 56 -8.39 14.15 -13.28
N LYS A 57 -7.84 15.34 -13.03
CA LYS A 57 -6.95 15.58 -11.89
C LYS A 57 -7.62 15.32 -10.54
N ALA A 58 -8.92 15.60 -10.43
CA ALA A 58 -9.70 15.34 -9.23
C ALA A 58 -9.85 13.84 -8.96
N ASP A 59 -10.17 13.06 -10.00
CA ASP A 59 -10.26 11.60 -9.94
C ASP A 59 -8.91 10.97 -9.58
N PHE A 60 -7.83 11.40 -10.25
CA PHE A 60 -6.45 10.99 -9.92
C PHE A 60 -6.14 11.14 -8.43
N ARG A 61 -6.41 12.32 -7.84
CA ARG A 61 -6.18 12.57 -6.41
C ARG A 61 -7.09 11.74 -5.51
N HIS A 62 -8.34 11.56 -5.88
CA HIS A 62 -9.28 10.76 -5.12
C HIS A 62 -8.79 9.31 -5.01
N LYS A 63 -8.43 8.70 -6.14
CA LYS A 63 -7.89 7.34 -6.20
C LYS A 63 -6.56 7.19 -5.45
N LEU A 64 -5.64 8.15 -5.58
CA LEU A 64 -4.42 8.14 -4.76
C LEU A 64 -4.68 8.30 -3.27
N SER A 65 -5.72 9.06 -2.88
CA SER A 65 -6.13 9.18 -1.48
C SER A 65 -6.70 7.87 -0.94
N MET A 66 -7.42 7.11 -1.77
CA MET A 66 -7.84 5.74 -1.44
C MET A 66 -6.62 4.82 -1.27
N ALA A 67 -5.65 4.85 -2.20
CA ALA A 67 -4.40 4.10 -2.05
C ALA A 67 -3.65 4.44 -0.75
N LEU A 68 -3.61 5.73 -0.36
CA LEU A 68 -2.99 6.18 0.89
C LEU A 68 -3.72 5.65 2.13
N LYS A 69 -5.06 5.59 2.09
CA LYS A 69 -5.87 5.00 3.16
C LYS A 69 -5.53 3.51 3.31
N GLU A 70 -5.53 2.75 2.21
CA GLU A 70 -5.22 1.32 2.20
C GLU A 70 -3.77 1.06 2.68
N ALA A 71 -2.82 1.93 2.35
CA ALA A 71 -1.43 1.82 2.83
C ALA A 71 -1.32 2.00 4.35
N ARG A 72 -2.06 2.95 4.94
CA ARG A 72 -2.13 3.13 6.39
C ARG A 72 -2.81 1.97 7.10
N GLU A 73 -3.88 1.44 6.51
CA GLU A 73 -4.57 0.26 7.01
C GLU A 73 -3.64 -0.97 6.98
N THR A 74 -2.91 -1.17 5.88
CA THR A 74 -1.90 -2.23 5.75
C THR A 74 -0.82 -2.10 6.82
N SER A 75 -0.27 -0.90 7.04
CA SER A 75 0.70 -0.61 8.10
C SER A 75 0.15 -0.97 9.49
N TYR A 76 -1.11 -0.68 9.77
CA TYR A 76 -1.77 -1.09 11.02
C TYR A 76 -1.83 -2.62 11.17
N TRP A 77 -2.27 -3.35 10.14
CA TRP A 77 -2.31 -4.81 10.20
C TRP A 77 -0.93 -5.45 10.37
N LEU A 78 0.11 -4.90 9.72
CA LEU A 78 1.48 -5.36 9.90
C LEU A 78 1.97 -5.20 11.34
N ARG A 79 1.61 -4.10 12.02
CA ARG A 79 1.94 -3.92 13.44
C ARG A 79 1.22 -4.93 14.32
N LEU A 80 -0.07 -5.17 14.08
CA LEU A 80 -0.81 -6.20 14.81
C LEU A 80 -0.20 -7.59 14.62
N LEU A 81 0.15 -7.97 13.38
CA LEU A 81 0.79 -9.26 13.09
C LEU A 81 2.13 -9.42 13.81
N LYS A 82 2.91 -8.35 13.93
CA LYS A 82 4.17 -8.36 14.68
C LYS A 82 3.93 -8.46 16.19
N ASP A 83 3.06 -7.61 16.73
CA ASP A 83 2.82 -7.54 18.18
C ASP A 83 2.01 -8.73 18.72
N SER A 84 1.46 -9.57 17.83
CA SER A 84 0.85 -10.87 18.13
C SER A 84 1.71 -12.07 17.71
N ASP A 85 3.00 -11.85 17.47
CA ASP A 85 4.02 -12.87 17.19
C ASP A 85 3.81 -13.71 15.92
N TYR A 86 2.94 -13.30 14.99
CA TYR A 86 2.74 -13.98 13.70
C TYR A 86 3.87 -13.74 12.70
N ILE A 87 4.60 -12.64 12.84
CA ILE A 87 5.77 -12.34 12.01
C ILE A 87 6.95 -11.88 12.84
N LYS A 88 8.15 -12.33 12.45
CA LYS A 88 9.40 -11.94 13.11
C LYS A 88 9.71 -10.45 12.93
N PRO A 89 10.41 -9.81 13.89
CA PRO A 89 10.78 -8.39 13.78
C PRO A 89 11.50 -8.02 12.48
N ASP A 90 12.39 -8.87 11.96
CA ASP A 90 13.10 -8.58 10.70
C ASP A 90 12.17 -8.60 9.48
N ALA A 91 11.24 -9.57 9.45
CA ALA A 91 10.23 -9.66 8.40
C ALA A 91 9.29 -8.45 8.46
N PHE A 92 8.86 -8.07 9.67
CA PHE A 92 8.09 -6.85 9.91
C PHE A 92 8.83 -5.60 9.43
N ASN A 93 10.07 -5.37 9.89
CA ASN A 93 10.85 -4.18 9.53
C ASN A 93 11.00 -4.06 8.01
N SER A 94 11.23 -5.18 7.32
CA SER A 94 11.35 -5.22 5.87
C SER A 94 10.05 -4.85 5.14
N ILE A 95 8.90 -5.42 5.52
CA ILE A 95 7.65 -5.17 4.79
C ILE A 95 6.98 -3.86 5.24
N HIS A 96 7.02 -3.55 6.53
CA HIS A 96 6.48 -2.31 7.08
C HIS A 96 7.28 -1.09 6.60
N GLY A 97 8.60 -1.21 6.47
CA GLY A 97 9.44 -0.14 5.89
C GLY A 97 8.98 0.25 4.49
N GLU A 98 8.69 -0.72 3.63
CA GLU A 98 8.14 -0.44 2.29
C GLU A 98 6.75 0.21 2.36
N SER A 99 5.87 -0.25 3.26
CA SER A 99 4.56 0.36 3.48
C SER A 99 4.67 1.84 3.87
N GLU A 100 5.59 2.19 4.78
CA GLU A 100 5.83 3.57 5.21
C GLU A 100 6.39 4.44 4.09
N GLU A 101 7.25 3.89 3.24
CA GLU A 101 7.74 4.61 2.07
C GLU A 101 6.64 4.85 1.03
N LEU A 102 5.75 3.88 0.79
CA LEU A 102 4.59 4.08 -0.07
C LEU A 102 3.67 5.19 0.47
N ILE A 103 3.42 5.22 1.79
CA ILE A 103 2.65 6.29 2.44
C ILE A 103 3.28 7.66 2.18
N LYS A 104 4.61 7.78 2.33
CA LYS A 104 5.34 9.04 2.08
C LYS A 104 5.23 9.48 0.62
N ILE A 105 5.44 8.56 -0.33
CA ILE A 105 5.35 8.84 -1.77
C ILE A 105 3.94 9.28 -2.15
N LEU A 106 2.92 8.52 -1.74
CA LEU A 106 1.51 8.82 -2.03
C LEU A 106 1.12 10.19 -1.48
N LYS A 107 1.46 10.48 -0.21
CA LYS A 107 1.20 11.78 0.42
C LYS A 107 1.88 12.92 -0.33
N SER A 108 3.14 12.74 -0.75
CA SER A 108 3.88 13.75 -1.51
C SER A 108 3.22 14.03 -2.87
N ILE A 109 2.84 12.99 -3.63
CA ILE A 109 2.18 13.14 -4.93
C ILE A 109 0.84 13.90 -4.80
N ILE A 110 0.02 13.55 -3.81
CA ILE A 110 -1.27 14.20 -3.56
C ILE A 110 -1.08 15.71 -3.27
N LEU A 111 -0.15 16.05 -2.37
CA LEU A 111 0.12 17.45 -1.99
C LEU A 111 0.64 18.28 -3.17
N THR A 112 1.60 17.74 -3.93
CA THR A 112 2.13 18.41 -5.12
C THR A 112 1.07 18.58 -6.21
N SER A 113 0.14 17.62 -6.34
CA SER A 113 -0.97 17.74 -7.29
C SER A 113 -1.96 18.84 -6.91
N GLN A 114 -2.17 19.12 -5.62
CA GLN A 114 -3.05 20.19 -5.14
C GLN A 114 -2.44 21.58 -5.37
N GLN A 115 -1.15 21.75 -5.07
CA GLN A 115 -0.45 23.02 -5.25
C GLN A 115 -0.46 23.50 -6.71
N LYS A 116 -0.33 22.58 -7.67
CA LYS A 116 -0.38 22.93 -9.10
C LYS A 116 -1.75 23.46 -9.53
N GLU A 117 -2.83 23.03 -8.90
CA GLU A 117 -4.19 23.49 -9.22
C GLU A 117 -4.48 24.87 -8.64
N ASN A 118 -4.00 25.17 -7.43
CA ASN A 118 -4.18 26.50 -6.82
C ASN A 118 -3.33 27.59 -7.49
N ASN A 119 -2.30 27.20 -8.25
CA ASN A 119 -1.42 28.11 -8.99
C ASN A 119 -1.76 28.19 -10.50
N SER A 120 -2.82 27.50 -10.95
CA SER A 120 -3.34 27.54 -12.33
C SER A 120 -4.59 28.41 -12.39
#